data_AF-W5N4B5-F1
#
_entry.id   AF-W5N4B5-F1
#
_cell.length_a   1.000
_cell.length_b   1.000
_cell.length_c   1.000
_cell.angle_alpha   90.00
_cell.angle_beta   90.00
_cell.angle_gamma   90.00
#
_symmetry.space_group_name_H-M   'P 1'
#
loop_
_entity.id
_entity.type
_entity.pdbx_description
1 polymer ?
#
loop_
_entity_poly.entity_id
_entity_poly.type
_entity_poly.pdbx_seq_one_letter_code
_entity_poly.pdbx_strand_id
1 'polypeptide(L)'
;QQPSGRRSVVPRPRGKLSALTAVALCCALLLWAAVWRGSLLLLRYTAVGCLALSTGSILRGACLLVEELVNHSFSRYRGNLMKMLKACFHRGHFLCLAVVCVFNQLEPEDWLSVCMACICSLLFSAMGLCDPAAVEVSEIVEQRKMNVGHGLAWSFYTGYLRLILPTGLEASIEEYHASRSAAVLQHRDTWKLHILIPLSCCIPDKLEEADDNISFLDNLPDITIDRAGIRKRVFKHSIYTVYDQAKRPHYCVVEYATPLVTLYQMSQEAMAGFDAEERLQQSTLFFRTLRDILESSRECRGRYRLILLDGPGTPFALSQLQGLRRVEK
;
A
#
# COMPACT_ATOMS: atom_id res chain seq x y z
N GLN A 1 -33.48 -8.06 -2.58
CA GLN A 1 -32.60 -9.13 -3.09
C GLN A 1 -31.26 -8.50 -3.45
N GLN A 2 -30.24 -8.68 -2.61
CA GLN A 2 -28.87 -8.24 -2.88
C GLN A 2 -28.30 -9.10 -4.02
N PRO A 3 -27.71 -8.52 -5.08
CA PRO A 3 -27.13 -9.32 -6.14
C PRO A 3 -25.91 -10.06 -5.61
N SER A 4 -25.88 -11.36 -5.92
CA SER A 4 -24.83 -12.31 -5.62
C SER A 4 -23.43 -11.79 -5.98
N GLY A 5 -22.62 -11.54 -4.94
CA GLY A 5 -21.21 -11.91 -4.86
C GLY A 5 -20.29 -11.60 -6.05
N ARG A 6 -20.17 -10.34 -6.49
CA ARG A 6 -18.89 -9.91 -7.08
C ARG A 6 -17.87 -9.93 -5.95
N ARG A 7 -16.95 -10.91 -5.94
CA ARG A 7 -15.78 -10.90 -5.06
C ARG A 7 -15.09 -9.55 -5.26
N SER A 8 -14.91 -8.78 -4.19
CA SER A 8 -14.14 -7.54 -4.28
C SER A 8 -12.70 -7.92 -4.58
N VAL A 9 -12.27 -7.68 -5.81
CA VAL A 9 -10.90 -7.91 -6.31
C VAL A 9 -9.88 -7.13 -5.49
N VAL A 10 -10.36 -6.02 -4.92
CA VAL A 10 -9.65 -5.17 -4.00
C VAL A 10 -9.81 -5.76 -2.57
N PRO A 11 -8.74 -6.29 -1.91
CA PRO A 11 -8.75 -6.64 -0.49
C PRO A 11 -9.34 -5.55 0.44
N ARG A 12 -9.51 -5.85 1.72
CA ARG A 12 -9.84 -4.84 2.75
C ARG A 12 -8.62 -4.57 3.61
N PRO A 13 -8.51 -3.39 4.25
CA PRO A 13 -7.49 -3.18 5.26
C PRO A 13 -7.60 -4.22 6.37
N ARG A 14 -6.47 -4.65 6.91
CA ARG A 14 -6.42 -5.65 7.97
C ARG A 14 -7.12 -5.17 9.24
N GLY A 15 -7.86 -6.07 9.88
CA GLY A 15 -8.59 -5.83 11.13
C GLY A 15 -7.88 -6.41 12.36
N LYS A 16 -8.51 -6.28 13.54
CA LYS A 16 -7.95 -6.73 14.83
C LYS A 16 -8.23 -8.20 15.18
N LEU A 17 -8.65 -9.02 14.21
CA LEU A 17 -9.15 -10.37 14.46
C LEU A 17 -8.07 -11.29 15.05
N SER A 18 -6.84 -11.24 14.52
CA SER A 18 -5.71 -12.06 15.01
C SER A 18 -5.41 -11.81 16.49
N ALA A 19 -5.44 -10.55 16.93
CA ALA A 19 -5.25 -10.18 18.33
C ALA A 19 -6.40 -10.70 19.21
N LEU A 20 -7.66 -10.58 18.75
CA LEU A 20 -8.82 -11.08 19.49
C LEU A 20 -8.78 -12.61 19.63
N THR A 21 -8.41 -13.33 18.56
CA THR A 21 -8.24 -14.78 18.61
C THR A 21 -7.13 -15.20 19.57
N ALA A 22 -6.01 -14.46 19.60
CA ALA A 22 -4.93 -14.73 20.54
C ALA A 22 -5.38 -14.56 22.00
N VAL A 23 -6.10 -13.47 22.31
CA VAL A 23 -6.65 -13.25 23.66
C VAL A 23 -7.64 -14.35 24.05
N ALA A 24 -8.54 -14.75 23.13
CA ALA A 24 -9.50 -15.82 23.40
C ALA A 24 -8.82 -17.17 23.68
N LEU A 25 -7.79 -17.52 22.90
CA LEU A 25 -7.00 -18.73 23.11
C LEU A 25 -6.22 -18.67 24.43
N CYS A 26 -5.60 -17.53 24.76
CA CYS A 26 -4.94 -17.34 26.05
C CYS A 26 -5.93 -17.55 27.22
N CYS A 27 -7.13 -16.97 27.16
CA CYS A 27 -8.15 -17.17 28.19
C CYS A 27 -8.55 -18.64 28.32
N ALA A 28 -8.73 -19.36 27.20
CA ALA A 28 -9.07 -20.78 27.21
C ALA A 28 -7.96 -21.63 27.84
N LEU A 29 -6.70 -21.36 27.50
CA LEU A 29 -5.53 -22.05 28.07
C LEU A 29 -5.36 -21.76 29.57
N LEU A 30 -5.63 -20.52 30.00
CA LEU A 30 -5.61 -20.17 31.43
C LEU A 30 -6.72 -20.87 32.21
N LEU A 31 -7.94 -20.95 31.66
CA LEU A 31 -9.04 -21.70 32.27
C LEU A 31 -8.71 -23.19 32.37
N TRP A 32 -8.08 -23.76 31.35
CA TRP A 32 -7.62 -25.16 31.37
C TRP A 32 -6.51 -25.38 32.42
N ALA A 33 -5.52 -24.49 32.48
CA ALA A 33 -4.45 -24.56 33.48
C ALA A 33 -4.96 -24.40 34.92
N ALA A 34 -6.01 -23.59 35.14
CA ALA A 34 -6.63 -23.41 36.45
C ALA A 34 -7.31 -24.69 37.00
N VAL A 35 -7.64 -25.66 36.13
CA VAL A 35 -8.15 -26.98 36.55
C VAL A 35 -7.04 -27.82 37.22
N TRP A 36 -5.77 -27.60 36.85
CA TRP A 36 -4.62 -28.29 37.45
C TRP A 36 -4.10 -27.56 38.69
N ARG A 37 -4.25 -28.17 39.87
CA ARG A 37 -3.81 -27.61 41.16
C ARG A 37 -2.31 -27.78 41.38
N GLY A 38 -1.51 -26.87 40.81
CA GLY A 38 -0.05 -26.80 40.99
C GLY A 38 0.51 -25.37 40.86
N SER A 39 -0.06 -24.41 41.59
CA SER A 39 0.07 -22.97 41.31
C SER A 39 1.49 -22.39 41.42
N LEU A 40 2.29 -22.81 42.41
CA LEU A 40 3.61 -22.20 42.67
C LEU A 40 4.70 -22.71 41.70
N LEU A 41 4.69 -24.00 41.39
CA LEU A 41 5.64 -24.60 40.44
C LEU A 41 5.38 -24.11 39.01
N LEU A 42 4.10 -23.98 38.64
CA LEU A 42 3.69 -23.40 37.36
C LEU A 42 4.13 -21.94 37.24
N LEU A 43 4.01 -21.14 38.30
CA LEU A 43 4.50 -19.76 38.34
C LEU A 43 6.02 -19.69 38.13
N ARG A 44 6.78 -20.60 38.75
CA ARG A 44 8.24 -20.66 38.56
C ARG A 44 8.62 -21.04 37.13
N TYR A 45 8.03 -22.08 36.54
CA TYR A 45 8.32 -22.46 35.15
C TYR A 45 7.92 -21.40 34.14
N THR A 46 6.77 -20.74 34.35
CA THR A 46 6.35 -19.62 33.49
C THR A 46 7.28 -18.42 33.62
N ALA A 47 7.76 -18.10 34.84
CA ALA A 47 8.77 -17.08 35.06
C ALA A 47 10.07 -17.40 34.31
N VAL A 48 10.59 -18.63 34.42
CA VAL A 48 11.78 -19.10 33.70
C VAL A 48 11.59 -19.02 32.18
N GLY A 49 10.42 -19.42 31.66
CA GLY A 49 10.08 -19.32 30.24
C GLY A 49 10.04 -17.87 29.74
N CYS A 50 9.40 -16.96 30.48
CA CYS A 50 9.37 -15.53 30.18
C CYS A 50 10.77 -14.91 30.19
N LEU A 51 11.62 -15.32 31.14
CA LEU A 51 13.00 -14.88 31.23
C LEU A 51 13.82 -15.36 30.03
N ALA A 52 13.70 -16.64 29.66
CA ALA A 52 14.34 -17.22 28.49
C ALA A 52 13.94 -16.50 27.18
N LEU A 53 12.64 -16.27 26.95
CA LEU A 53 12.16 -15.56 25.76
C LEU A 53 12.66 -14.11 25.71
N SER A 54 12.64 -13.40 26.85
CA SER A 54 13.08 -12.00 26.91
C SER A 54 14.59 -11.87 26.71
N THR A 55 15.38 -12.72 27.36
CA THR A 55 16.83 -12.74 27.21
C THR A 55 17.24 -13.14 25.79
N GLY A 56 16.56 -14.12 25.18
CA GLY A 56 16.80 -14.51 23.78
C GLY A 56 16.60 -13.34 22.80
N SER A 57 15.48 -12.59 22.94
CA SER A 57 15.25 -11.38 22.13
C SER A 57 16.28 -10.28 22.35
N ILE A 58 16.75 -10.09 23.60
CA ILE A 58 17.81 -9.12 23.91
C ILE A 58 19.13 -9.55 23.26
N LEU A 59 19.49 -10.83 23.33
CA LEU A 59 20.71 -11.35 22.71
C LEU A 59 20.67 -11.20 21.19
N ARG A 60 19.53 -11.49 20.53
CA ARG A 60 19.35 -11.21 19.10
C ARG A 60 19.54 -9.72 18.79
N GLY A 61 18.96 -8.83 19.62
CA GLY A 61 19.16 -7.39 19.52
C GLY A 61 20.62 -6.96 19.67
N ALA A 62 21.38 -7.62 20.54
CA ALA A 62 22.81 -7.38 20.70
C ALA A 62 23.62 -7.83 19.47
N CYS A 63 23.28 -8.97 18.85
CA CYS A 63 23.90 -9.40 17.60
C CYS A 63 23.67 -8.37 16.48
N LEU A 64 22.44 -7.86 16.33
CA LEU A 64 22.12 -6.80 15.37
C LEU A 64 22.86 -5.48 15.69
N LEU A 65 23.00 -5.15 16.99
CA LEU A 65 23.74 -3.97 17.42
C LEU A 65 25.21 -4.01 16.98
N VAL A 66 25.85 -5.18 17.03
CA VAL A 66 27.25 -5.34 16.59
C VAL A 66 27.39 -4.96 15.12
N GLU A 67 26.49 -5.46 14.26
CA GLU A 67 26.50 -5.10 12.83
C GLU A 67 26.27 -3.60 12.62
N GLU A 68 25.28 -3.01 13.29
CA GLU A 68 24.98 -1.57 13.19
C GLU A 68 26.13 -0.70 13.72
N LEU A 69 26.82 -1.12 14.78
CA LEU A 69 27.99 -0.43 15.34
C LEU A 69 29.16 -0.40 14.36
N VAL A 70 29.50 -1.57 13.80
CA VAL A 70 30.68 -1.74 12.96
C VAL A 70 30.47 -1.09 11.59
N ASN A 71 29.30 -1.27 10.97
CA ASN A 71 29.09 -0.92 9.56
C ASN A 71 28.25 0.35 9.34
N HIS A 72 27.41 0.75 10.30
CA HIS A 72 26.33 1.72 10.04
C HIS A 72 26.19 2.86 11.07
N SER A 73 27.09 2.93 12.05
CA SER A 73 27.06 3.94 13.11
C SER A 73 26.99 5.37 12.54
N PHE A 74 27.88 5.73 11.61
CA PHE A 74 27.91 7.07 11.05
C PHE A 74 26.91 7.26 9.89
N SER A 75 26.83 6.32 8.96
CA SER A 75 26.00 6.45 7.75
C SER A 75 24.50 6.44 8.03
N ARG A 76 24.02 5.62 8.99
CA ARG A 76 22.59 5.47 9.31
C ARG A 76 22.19 6.25 10.56
N TYR A 77 23.03 6.28 11.59
CA TYR A 77 22.69 6.88 12.89
C TYR A 77 23.45 8.17 13.21
N ARG A 78 24.34 8.64 12.33
CA ARG A 78 25.16 9.85 12.52
C ARG A 78 25.96 9.81 13.84
N GLY A 79 26.45 8.64 14.24
CA GLY A 79 27.19 8.42 15.48
C GLY A 79 26.33 8.42 16.76
N ASN A 80 24.99 8.48 16.65
CA ASN A 80 24.11 8.52 17.83
C ASN A 80 23.80 7.12 18.38
N LEU A 81 24.53 6.73 19.42
CA LEU A 81 24.38 5.42 20.09
C LEU A 81 22.95 5.18 20.61
N MET A 82 22.30 6.20 21.17
CA MET A 82 20.97 6.03 21.77
C MET A 82 19.88 5.75 20.73
N LYS A 83 20.01 6.31 19.51
CA LYS A 83 19.09 6.00 18.41
C LYS A 83 19.23 4.55 17.95
N MET A 84 20.45 4.07 17.88
CA MET A 84 20.75 2.70 17.47
C MET A 84 20.32 1.69 18.55
N LEU A 85 20.58 1.95 19.83
CA LEU A 85 20.05 1.10 20.93
C LEU A 85 18.51 1.03 20.88
N LYS A 86 17.82 2.13 20.61
CA LYS A 86 16.36 2.13 20.44
C LYS A 86 15.89 1.35 19.21
N ALA A 87 16.72 1.24 18.17
CA ALA A 87 16.40 0.50 16.96
C ALA A 87 16.63 -1.01 17.15
N CYS A 88 17.68 -1.40 17.86
CA CYS A 88 18.06 -2.80 18.05
C CYS A 88 17.31 -3.48 19.21
N PHE A 89 16.81 -2.72 20.20
CA PHE A 89 16.16 -3.31 21.38
C PHE A 89 14.75 -2.79 21.63
N HIS A 90 13.85 -3.73 21.96
CA HIS A 90 12.50 -3.42 22.41
C HIS A 90 12.42 -3.30 23.94
N ARG A 91 11.96 -2.15 24.43
CA ARG A 91 11.90 -1.83 25.89
C ARG A 91 11.10 -2.86 26.71
N GLY A 92 10.10 -3.49 26.11
CA GLY A 92 9.25 -4.48 26.78
C GLY A 92 10.02 -5.69 27.31
N HIS A 93 11.07 -6.15 26.61
CA HIS A 93 11.85 -7.30 27.07
C HIS A 93 12.68 -7.00 28.31
N PHE A 94 13.27 -5.80 28.41
CA PHE A 94 13.96 -5.37 29.62
C PHE A 94 13.03 -5.19 30.80
N LEU A 95 11.82 -4.68 30.57
CA LEU A 95 10.80 -4.58 31.61
C LEU A 95 10.38 -5.97 32.10
N CYS A 96 10.15 -6.92 31.18
CA CYS A 96 9.82 -8.30 31.54
C CYS A 96 10.94 -8.96 32.35
N LEU A 97 12.21 -8.80 31.92
CA LEU A 97 13.38 -9.28 32.64
C LEU A 97 13.42 -8.72 34.07
N ALA A 98 13.26 -7.40 34.23
CA ALA A 98 13.30 -6.74 35.53
C ALA A 98 12.18 -7.23 36.45
N VAL A 99 10.94 -7.35 35.94
CA VAL A 99 9.80 -7.86 36.70
C VAL A 99 10.05 -9.29 37.15
N VAL A 100 10.44 -10.18 36.23
CA VAL A 100 10.64 -11.61 36.56
C VAL A 100 11.74 -11.78 37.61
N CYS A 101 12.87 -11.09 37.48
CA CYS A 101 13.98 -11.17 38.43
C CYS A 101 13.65 -10.59 39.82
N VAL A 102 12.78 -9.58 39.91
CA VAL A 102 12.39 -8.98 41.20
C VAL A 102 11.40 -9.87 41.95
N PHE A 103 10.46 -10.51 41.24
CA PHE A 103 9.37 -11.26 41.87
C PHE A 103 9.64 -12.76 42.07
N ASN A 104 10.73 -13.30 41.52
CA ASN A 104 11.04 -14.73 41.61
C ASN A 104 12.45 -14.96 42.14
N GLN A 105 12.58 -15.88 43.09
CA GLN A 105 13.88 -16.41 43.50
C GLN A 105 14.23 -17.57 42.57
N LEU A 106 15.23 -17.36 41.72
CA LEU A 106 15.68 -18.35 40.73
C LEU A 106 16.84 -19.18 41.27
N GLU A 107 16.76 -20.49 41.11
CA GLU A 107 17.83 -21.40 41.49
C GLU A 107 18.85 -21.57 40.36
N PRO A 108 20.06 -22.10 40.64
CA PRO A 108 21.08 -22.32 39.62
C PRO A 108 20.61 -23.16 38.42
N GLU A 109 19.72 -24.14 38.63
CA GLU A 109 19.14 -24.97 37.57
C GLU A 109 18.22 -24.18 36.62
N ASP A 110 17.53 -23.16 37.15
CA ASP A 110 16.69 -22.27 36.34
C ASP A 110 17.57 -21.43 35.39
N TRP A 111 18.72 -20.95 35.89
CA TRP A 111 19.69 -20.21 35.08
C TRP A 111 20.31 -21.07 33.98
N LEU A 112 20.63 -22.34 34.27
CA LEU A 112 21.10 -23.27 33.26
C LEU A 112 20.05 -23.48 32.15
N SER A 113 18.77 -23.60 32.53
CA SER A 113 17.65 -23.72 31.60
C SER A 113 17.52 -22.49 30.70
N VAL A 114 17.70 -21.29 31.27
CA VAL A 114 17.70 -20.03 30.52
C VAL A 114 18.89 -19.96 29.58
N CYS A 115 20.09 -20.36 30.01
CA CYS A 115 21.29 -20.41 29.17
C CYS A 115 21.07 -21.33 27.96
N MET A 116 20.54 -22.54 28.17
CA MET A 116 20.24 -23.48 27.09
C MET A 116 19.19 -22.91 26.12
N ALA A 117 18.13 -22.29 26.64
CA ALA A 117 17.13 -21.63 25.81
C ALA A 117 17.71 -20.46 25.00
N CYS A 118 18.65 -19.69 25.56
CA CYS A 118 19.35 -18.62 24.85
C CYS A 118 20.22 -19.16 23.71
N ILE A 119 20.96 -20.25 23.93
CA ILE A 119 21.75 -20.93 22.90
C ILE A 119 20.82 -21.36 21.76
N CYS A 120 19.70 -22.01 22.07
CA CYS A 120 18.70 -22.40 21.08
C CYS A 120 18.14 -21.20 20.32
N SER A 121 17.80 -20.10 21.01
CA SER A 121 17.27 -18.88 20.39
C SER A 121 18.27 -18.25 19.41
N LEU A 122 19.56 -18.23 19.76
CA LEU A 122 20.63 -17.75 18.89
C LEU A 122 20.81 -18.66 17.66
N LEU A 123 20.79 -19.99 17.86
CA LEU A 123 20.84 -20.96 16.75
C LEU A 123 19.64 -20.82 15.81
N PHE A 124 18.43 -20.69 16.34
CA PHE A 124 17.23 -20.48 15.53
C PHE A 124 17.28 -19.17 14.76
N SER A 125 17.79 -18.10 15.40
CA SER A 125 18.00 -16.83 14.73
C SER A 125 19.05 -16.93 13.62
N ALA A 126 20.16 -17.63 13.86
CA ALA A 126 21.22 -17.84 12.86
C ALA A 126 20.76 -18.69 11.68
N MET A 127 19.83 -19.61 11.89
CA MET A 127 19.21 -20.41 10.84
C MET A 127 18.03 -19.72 10.12
N GLY A 128 17.67 -18.48 10.51
CA GLY A 128 16.52 -17.76 9.93
C GLY A 128 15.15 -18.32 10.34
N LEU A 129 15.08 -19.20 11.34
CA LEU A 129 13.81 -19.77 11.83
C LEU A 129 12.94 -18.75 12.58
N CYS A 130 13.52 -17.63 12.99
CA CYS A 130 12.82 -16.54 13.65
C CYS A 130 12.52 -15.37 12.70
N ASP A 131 12.57 -15.59 11.39
CA ASP A 131 12.19 -14.59 10.40
C ASP A 131 10.68 -14.50 10.26
N PRO A 132 10.14 -13.29 10.05
CA PRO A 132 8.70 -13.07 9.99
C PRO A 132 8.09 -13.81 8.80
N ALA A 133 6.89 -14.34 8.99
CA ALA A 133 6.14 -14.94 7.90
C ALA A 133 5.76 -13.87 6.86
N ALA A 134 5.57 -14.27 5.59
CA ALA A 134 5.20 -13.35 4.51
C ALA A 134 3.97 -12.47 4.85
N VAL A 135 3.00 -13.05 5.57
CA VAL A 135 1.79 -12.33 6.02
C VAL A 135 2.11 -11.26 7.06
N GLU A 136 3.09 -11.47 7.94
CA GLU A 136 3.53 -10.49 8.94
C GLU A 136 4.32 -9.35 8.28
N VAL A 137 5.20 -9.67 7.33
CA VAL A 137 5.92 -8.67 6.54
C VAL A 137 4.92 -7.78 5.79
N SER A 138 3.97 -8.39 5.08
CA SER A 138 2.90 -7.67 4.39
C SER A 138 2.09 -6.77 5.33
N GLU A 139 1.80 -7.21 6.55
CA GLU A 139 1.13 -6.40 7.57
C GLU A 139 1.94 -5.17 7.96
N ILE A 140 3.22 -5.36 8.28
CA ILE A 140 4.12 -4.29 8.72
C ILE A 140 4.25 -3.23 7.62
N VAL A 141 4.42 -3.64 6.37
CA VAL A 141 4.58 -2.72 5.23
C VAL A 141 3.26 -1.98 4.95
N GLU A 142 2.10 -2.66 5.02
CA GLU A 142 0.78 -2.02 4.87
C GLU A 142 0.49 -1.02 5.99
N GLN A 143 0.70 -1.41 7.25
CA GLN A 143 0.46 -0.55 8.42
C GLN A 143 1.35 0.69 8.42
N ARG A 144 2.64 0.53 8.06
CA ARG A 144 3.59 1.63 7.99
C ARG A 144 3.53 2.42 6.68
N LYS A 145 2.67 2.04 5.73
CA LYS A 145 2.49 2.68 4.42
C LYS A 145 3.80 2.78 3.61
N MET A 146 4.66 1.76 3.73
CA MET A 146 5.98 1.71 3.07
C MET A 146 5.96 1.00 1.72
N ASN A 147 4.77 0.75 1.18
CA ASN A 147 4.56 0.05 -0.08
C ASN A 147 4.84 0.95 -1.30
N VAL A 148 5.34 0.35 -2.38
CA VAL A 148 5.56 1.03 -3.68
C VAL A 148 4.27 1.64 -4.20
N GLY A 149 3.17 0.89 -4.19
CA GLY A 149 1.85 1.38 -4.65
C GLY A 149 1.36 2.60 -3.85
N HIS A 150 1.68 2.67 -2.55
CA HIS A 150 1.36 3.83 -1.71
C HIS A 150 2.16 5.08 -2.13
N GLY A 151 3.48 4.92 -2.31
CA GLY A 151 4.36 5.99 -2.77
C GLY A 151 3.97 6.51 -4.15
N LEU A 152 3.67 5.61 -5.09
CA LEU A 152 3.24 5.97 -6.44
C LEU A 152 1.91 6.72 -6.46
N ALA A 153 0.95 6.35 -5.62
CA ALA A 153 -0.33 7.07 -5.51
C ALA A 153 -0.12 8.51 -5.02
N TRP A 154 0.70 8.73 -3.99
CA TRP A 154 1.06 10.07 -3.53
C TRP A 154 1.86 10.86 -4.56
N SER A 155 2.79 10.21 -5.27
CA SER A 155 3.55 10.82 -6.36
C SER A 155 2.62 11.30 -7.47
N PHE A 156 1.68 10.47 -7.91
CA PHE A 156 0.71 10.82 -8.94
C PHE A 156 -0.23 11.95 -8.49
N TYR A 157 -0.72 11.89 -7.24
CA TYR A 157 -1.56 12.95 -6.69
C TYR A 157 -0.82 14.29 -6.58
N THR A 158 0.32 14.32 -5.88
CA THR A 158 1.05 15.56 -5.58
C THR A 158 1.85 16.09 -6.76
N GLY A 159 2.32 15.19 -7.62
CA GLY A 159 3.13 15.46 -8.80
C GLY A 159 2.30 15.92 -9.99
N TYR A 160 1.03 15.52 -10.05
CA TYR A 160 0.20 15.72 -11.23
C TYR A 160 -1.24 16.13 -10.89
N LEU A 161 -2.07 15.23 -10.35
CA LEU A 161 -3.52 15.47 -10.23
C LEU A 161 -3.88 16.74 -9.44
N ARG A 162 -3.18 17.00 -8.33
CA ARG A 162 -3.40 18.20 -7.52
C ARG A 162 -3.08 19.50 -8.26
N LEU A 163 -2.21 19.45 -9.26
CA LEU A 163 -1.88 20.62 -10.08
C LEU A 163 -2.92 20.86 -11.16
N ILE A 164 -3.29 19.79 -11.87
CA ILE A 164 -4.08 19.90 -13.10
C ILE A 164 -5.58 19.94 -12.85
N LEU A 165 -6.09 19.24 -11.84
CA LEU A 165 -7.53 19.09 -11.63
C LEU A 165 -8.19 20.37 -11.11
N PRO A 166 -7.68 21.10 -10.10
CA PRO A 166 -8.47 22.15 -9.46
C PRO A 166 -8.78 23.36 -10.35
N THR A 167 -7.87 23.74 -11.24
CA THR A 167 -8.00 24.93 -12.10
C THR A 167 -7.59 24.70 -13.54
N GLY A 168 -6.64 23.79 -13.80
CA GLY A 168 -6.07 23.61 -15.13
C GLY A 168 -7.02 22.97 -16.13
N LEU A 169 -7.66 21.85 -15.77
CA LEU A 169 -8.48 21.06 -16.69
C LEU A 169 -9.70 21.86 -17.18
N GLU A 170 -10.41 22.51 -16.26
CA GLU A 170 -11.61 23.28 -16.56
C GLU A 170 -11.30 24.49 -17.45
N ALA A 171 -10.26 25.27 -17.11
CA ALA A 171 -9.83 26.40 -17.94
C ALA A 171 -9.37 25.97 -19.34
N SER A 172 -8.68 24.82 -19.43
CA SER A 172 -8.23 24.27 -20.71
C SER A 172 -9.41 23.82 -21.59
N ILE A 173 -10.47 23.25 -20.99
CA ILE A 173 -11.71 22.91 -21.71
C ILE A 173 -12.44 24.17 -22.17
N GLU A 174 -12.54 25.21 -21.33
CA GLU A 174 -13.12 26.50 -21.70
C GLU A 174 -12.38 27.15 -22.88
N GLU A 175 -11.04 27.12 -22.87
CA GLU A 175 -10.22 27.63 -23.98
C GLU A 175 -10.40 26.81 -25.26
N TYR A 176 -10.52 25.48 -25.15
CA TYR A 176 -10.83 24.63 -26.30
C TYR A 176 -12.19 24.97 -26.92
N HIS A 177 -13.21 25.23 -26.10
CA HIS A 177 -14.52 25.66 -26.57
C HIS A 177 -14.47 27.01 -27.28
N ALA A 178 -13.73 27.98 -26.73
CA ALA A 178 -13.61 29.31 -27.30
C ALA A 178 -12.86 29.33 -28.64
N SER A 179 -11.85 28.46 -28.79
CA SER A 179 -10.97 28.45 -29.96
C SER A 179 -11.39 27.50 -31.07
N ARG A 180 -12.10 26.40 -30.75
CA ARG A 180 -12.23 25.27 -31.68
C ARG A 180 -13.66 24.79 -31.89
N SER A 181 -14.33 24.30 -30.85
CA SER A 181 -15.68 23.74 -31.02
C SER A 181 -16.51 23.76 -29.75
N ALA A 182 -17.65 24.47 -29.81
CA ALA A 182 -18.66 24.45 -28.75
C ALA A 182 -19.44 23.11 -28.66
N ALA A 183 -19.36 22.24 -29.68
CA ALA A 183 -20.17 21.03 -29.77
C ALA A 183 -19.60 19.81 -29.01
N VAL A 184 -18.32 19.86 -28.63
CA VAL A 184 -17.59 18.79 -27.93
C VAL A 184 -17.55 19.10 -26.45
N LEU A 185 -17.87 18.15 -25.54
CA LEU A 185 -17.93 18.38 -24.08
C LEU A 185 -18.94 19.47 -23.63
N GLN A 186 -20.14 19.50 -24.21
CA GLN A 186 -21.12 20.59 -23.99
C GLN A 186 -21.54 20.79 -22.53
N HIS A 187 -21.62 19.71 -21.76
CA HIS A 187 -22.14 19.75 -20.40
C HIS A 187 -20.99 19.86 -19.39
N ARG A 188 -20.93 20.98 -18.67
CA ARG A 188 -19.92 21.23 -17.63
C ARG A 188 -19.88 20.13 -16.56
N ASP A 189 -21.00 19.48 -16.28
CA ASP A 189 -21.09 18.34 -15.34
C ASP A 189 -20.30 17.09 -15.76
N THR A 190 -19.94 17.02 -17.04
CA THR A 190 -19.14 15.94 -17.65
C THR A 190 -17.65 16.27 -17.73
N TRP A 191 -17.25 17.49 -17.37
CA TRP A 191 -15.85 17.94 -17.38
C TRP A 191 -15.05 17.27 -16.25
N LYS A 192 -14.65 16.03 -16.51
CA LYS A 192 -13.93 15.18 -15.56
C LYS A 192 -12.81 14.47 -16.28
N LEU A 193 -11.67 14.35 -15.61
CA LEU A 193 -10.60 13.47 -16.04
C LEU A 193 -10.96 12.02 -15.70
N HIS A 194 -11.13 11.18 -16.72
CA HIS A 194 -11.37 9.76 -16.56
C HIS A 194 -10.04 9.03 -16.51
N ILE A 195 -9.71 8.47 -15.34
CA ILE A 195 -8.42 7.81 -15.10
C ILE A 195 -8.64 6.30 -15.13
N LEU A 196 -8.11 5.65 -16.16
CA LEU A 196 -8.16 4.20 -16.34
C LEU A 196 -7.07 3.52 -15.51
N ILE A 197 -7.48 2.51 -14.75
CA ILE A 197 -6.62 1.77 -13.81
C ILE A 197 -6.76 0.27 -14.10
N PRO A 198 -6.02 -0.28 -15.07
CA PRO A 198 -5.96 -1.72 -15.29
C PRO A 198 -5.11 -2.42 -14.23
N LEU A 199 -5.71 -3.39 -13.53
CA LEU A 199 -5.03 -4.15 -12.48
C LEU A 199 -3.86 -5.00 -12.98
N SER A 200 -3.89 -5.39 -14.26
CA SER A 200 -2.79 -6.09 -14.93
C SER A 200 -1.54 -5.22 -15.10
N CYS A 201 -1.68 -3.90 -15.01
CA CYS A 201 -0.67 -2.89 -15.35
C CYS A 201 -0.16 -2.95 -16.81
N CYS A 202 -0.70 -3.83 -17.65
CA CYS A 202 -0.38 -3.92 -19.06
C CYS A 202 -1.18 -2.83 -19.79
N ILE A 203 -0.50 -1.76 -20.16
CA ILE A 203 -1.10 -0.55 -20.74
C ILE A 203 -0.52 -0.37 -22.14
N PRO A 204 -1.36 -0.27 -23.19
CA PRO A 204 -0.91 0.12 -24.52
C PRO A 204 -0.59 1.63 -24.55
N ASP A 205 0.27 2.03 -25.48
CA ASP A 205 0.66 3.44 -25.63
C ASP A 205 -0.48 4.29 -26.18
N LYS A 206 -1.36 3.69 -26.99
CA LYS A 206 -2.53 4.33 -27.59
C LYS A 206 -3.82 3.66 -27.10
N LEU A 207 -4.82 4.48 -26.80
CA LEU A 207 -6.11 3.98 -26.32
C LEU A 207 -6.88 3.21 -27.41
N GLU A 208 -6.67 3.58 -28.67
CA GLU A 208 -7.27 2.96 -29.85
C GLU A 208 -6.81 1.52 -30.06
N GLU A 209 -5.64 1.14 -29.53
CA GLU A 209 -5.15 -0.25 -29.57
C GLU A 209 -5.87 -1.13 -28.54
N ALA A 210 -6.49 -0.53 -27.52
CA ALA A 210 -7.21 -1.24 -26.47
C ALA A 210 -8.68 -1.55 -26.85
N ASP A 211 -9.33 -0.66 -27.60
CA ASP A 211 -10.75 -0.77 -27.97
C ASP A 211 -11.03 0.01 -29.28
N ASP A 212 -11.51 -0.68 -30.31
CA ASP A 212 -11.87 -0.12 -31.62
C ASP A 212 -12.97 0.96 -31.55
N ASN A 213 -13.72 1.04 -30.45
CA ASN A 213 -14.76 2.05 -30.26
C ASN A 213 -14.25 3.34 -29.62
N ILE A 214 -12.95 3.45 -29.36
CA ILE A 214 -12.29 4.66 -28.88
C ILE A 214 -11.46 5.22 -30.04
N SER A 215 -11.65 6.50 -30.34
CA SER A 215 -10.86 7.21 -31.35
C SER A 215 -10.36 8.54 -30.80
N PHE A 216 -9.08 8.83 -31.00
CA PHE A 216 -8.52 10.15 -30.67
C PHE A 216 -9.21 11.25 -31.48
N LEU A 217 -9.63 12.32 -30.80
CA LEU A 217 -10.25 13.48 -31.42
C LEU A 217 -9.27 14.64 -31.55
N ASP A 218 -8.74 15.12 -30.43
CA ASP A 218 -7.83 16.27 -30.38
C ASP A 218 -7.12 16.35 -29.02
N ASN A 219 -6.17 17.27 -28.88
CA ASN A 219 -5.59 17.63 -27.60
C ASN A 219 -6.22 18.90 -27.03
N LEU A 220 -6.37 18.93 -25.71
CA LEU A 220 -6.69 20.14 -24.97
C LEU A 220 -5.49 21.11 -24.97
N PRO A 221 -5.73 22.43 -24.87
CA PRO A 221 -4.68 23.43 -24.69
C PRO A 221 -3.72 23.09 -23.55
N ASP A 222 -2.43 23.33 -23.80
CA ASP A 222 -1.34 22.98 -22.90
C ASP A 222 -1.45 23.73 -21.55
N ILE A 223 -1.42 23.00 -20.44
CA ILE A 223 -1.33 23.60 -19.10
C ILE A 223 0.16 23.74 -18.75
N THR A 224 0.63 24.97 -18.56
CA THR A 224 2.05 25.24 -18.25
C THR A 224 2.26 25.67 -16.81
N ILE A 225 3.19 25.02 -16.11
CA ILE A 225 3.53 25.34 -14.71
C ILE A 225 5.05 25.26 -14.49
N ASP A 226 5.63 26.20 -13.76
CA ASP A 226 7.03 26.12 -13.35
C ASP A 226 7.18 25.13 -12.19
N ARG A 227 8.05 24.12 -12.31
CA ARG A 227 8.23 23.09 -11.25
C ARG A 227 9.61 22.47 -11.23
N ALA A 228 10.17 22.30 -10.03
CA ALA A 228 11.43 21.60 -9.79
C ALA A 228 12.59 22.11 -10.67
N GLY A 229 12.68 23.43 -10.87
CA GLY A 229 13.69 24.07 -11.73
C GLY A 229 13.37 24.07 -13.23
N ILE A 230 12.29 23.41 -13.66
CA ILE A 230 11.82 23.42 -15.05
C ILE A 230 10.83 24.57 -15.22
N ARG A 231 11.17 25.54 -16.08
CA ARG A 231 10.26 26.62 -16.48
C ARG A 231 9.28 26.11 -17.55
N LYS A 232 8.03 26.55 -17.46
CA LYS A 232 6.93 26.23 -18.38
C LYS A 232 6.80 24.72 -18.64
N ARG A 233 6.82 23.91 -17.59
CA ARG A 233 6.56 22.48 -17.74
C ARG A 233 5.15 22.28 -18.27
N VAL A 234 5.03 21.56 -19.38
CA VAL A 234 3.77 21.34 -20.09
C VAL A 234 3.08 20.07 -19.60
N PHE A 235 1.78 20.16 -19.33
CA PHE A 235 0.89 19.04 -19.09
C PHE A 235 -0.14 18.98 -20.22
N LYS A 236 -0.23 17.82 -20.87
CA LYS A 236 -1.10 17.58 -22.03
C LYS A 236 -2.23 16.64 -21.65
N HIS A 237 -3.39 16.88 -22.24
CA HIS A 237 -4.54 16.00 -22.11
C HIS A 237 -5.16 15.80 -23.49
N SER A 238 -5.69 14.60 -23.73
CA SER A 238 -6.29 14.22 -25.00
C SER A 238 -7.79 14.00 -24.83
N ILE A 239 -8.55 14.47 -25.81
CA ILE A 239 -9.98 14.25 -25.93
C ILE A 239 -10.18 13.05 -26.85
N TYR A 240 -11.03 12.13 -26.42
CA TYR A 240 -11.40 10.96 -27.19
C TYR A 240 -12.89 10.97 -27.51
N THR A 241 -13.22 10.43 -28.67
CA THR A 241 -14.57 10.03 -29.04
C THR A 241 -14.76 8.56 -28.70
N VAL A 242 -15.85 8.27 -28.01
CA VAL A 242 -16.20 6.95 -27.51
C VAL A 242 -17.57 6.59 -28.07
N TYR A 243 -17.64 5.54 -28.88
CA TYR A 243 -18.86 5.13 -29.58
C TYR A 243 -19.70 4.16 -28.75
N ASP A 244 -20.98 4.50 -28.52
CA ASP A 244 -21.89 3.57 -27.85
C ASP A 244 -22.30 2.37 -28.74
N GLN A 245 -23.07 1.42 -28.20
CA GLN A 245 -23.58 0.26 -28.95
C GLN A 245 -24.45 0.65 -30.17
N ALA A 246 -25.03 1.85 -30.14
CA ALA A 246 -25.80 2.42 -31.24
C ALA A 246 -24.94 3.33 -32.15
N LYS A 247 -23.60 3.26 -32.02
CA LYS A 247 -22.61 4.07 -32.74
C LYS A 247 -22.78 5.58 -32.59
N ARG A 248 -23.35 6.04 -31.47
CA ARG A 248 -23.42 7.47 -31.14
C ARG A 248 -22.13 7.93 -30.46
N PRO A 249 -21.57 9.07 -30.85
CA PRO A 249 -20.32 9.58 -30.30
C PRO A 249 -20.54 10.25 -28.94
N HIS A 250 -19.69 9.92 -27.97
CA HIS A 250 -19.54 10.61 -26.70
C HIS A 250 -18.12 11.15 -26.57
N TYR A 251 -17.96 12.31 -25.97
CA TYR A 251 -16.65 12.95 -25.82
C TYR A 251 -16.21 12.91 -24.37
N CYS A 252 -14.96 12.53 -24.10
CA CYS A 252 -14.40 12.58 -22.76
C CYS A 252 -12.89 12.81 -22.77
N VAL A 253 -12.39 13.42 -21.70
CA VAL A 253 -10.96 13.44 -21.39
C VAL A 253 -10.64 12.17 -20.61
N VAL A 254 -9.78 11.33 -21.17
CA VAL A 254 -9.44 10.01 -20.61
C VAL A 254 -7.96 9.73 -20.76
N GLU A 255 -7.38 9.10 -19.75
CA GLU A 255 -5.97 8.69 -19.72
C GLU A 255 -5.78 7.45 -18.85
N TYR A 256 -4.67 6.74 -19.07
CA TYR A 256 -4.22 5.70 -18.15
C TYR A 256 -3.47 6.31 -16.95
N ALA A 257 -3.60 5.67 -15.79
CA ALA A 257 -2.74 5.98 -14.65
C ALA A 257 -1.30 5.56 -14.95
N THR A 258 -0.47 6.53 -15.36
CA THR A 258 0.94 6.32 -15.75
C THR A 258 1.80 5.56 -14.73
N PRO A 259 1.62 5.68 -13.40
CA PRO A 259 2.43 4.90 -12.45
C PRO A 259 2.26 3.38 -12.56
N LEU A 260 1.17 2.90 -13.17
CA LEU A 260 0.98 1.47 -13.40
C LEU A 260 1.98 0.93 -14.42
N VAL A 261 2.39 1.73 -15.41
CA VAL A 261 3.46 1.35 -16.35
C VAL A 261 4.76 1.09 -15.59
N THR A 262 5.08 1.90 -14.57
CA THR A 262 6.23 1.68 -13.70
C THR A 262 6.13 0.35 -12.96
N LEU A 263 4.96 -0.01 -12.42
CA LEU A 263 4.77 -1.32 -11.78
C LEU A 263 4.92 -2.48 -12.77
N TYR A 264 4.46 -2.31 -14.02
CA TYR A 264 4.65 -3.33 -15.05
C TYR A 264 6.12 -3.49 -15.40
N GLN A 265 6.85 -2.40 -15.65
CA GLN A 265 8.28 -2.44 -15.97
C GLN A 265 9.10 -3.05 -14.82
N MET A 266 8.83 -2.66 -13.57
CA MET A 266 9.46 -3.29 -12.41
C MET A 266 9.25 -4.80 -12.39
N SER A 267 8.10 -5.29 -12.83
CA SER A 267 7.81 -6.74 -12.84
C SER A 267 8.54 -7.53 -13.94
N GLN A 268 9.13 -6.82 -14.91
CA GLN A 268 9.94 -7.43 -15.97
C GLN A 268 11.43 -7.41 -15.62
N GLU A 269 11.83 -6.66 -14.59
CA GLU A 269 13.21 -6.49 -14.19
C GLU A 269 13.57 -7.46 -13.06
N ALA A 270 14.40 -8.46 -13.35
CA ALA A 270 14.78 -9.48 -12.38
C ALA A 270 15.43 -8.88 -11.10
N MET A 271 16.17 -7.79 -11.25
CA MET A 271 16.84 -7.10 -10.13
C MET A 271 15.87 -6.38 -9.18
N ALA A 272 14.64 -6.12 -9.61
CA ALA A 272 13.64 -5.47 -8.77
C ALA A 272 13.07 -6.42 -7.72
N GLY A 273 13.24 -7.74 -7.89
CA GLY A 273 12.64 -8.74 -7.01
C GLY A 273 11.12 -8.62 -6.94
N PHE A 274 10.50 -8.13 -8.02
CA PHE A 274 9.08 -7.76 -8.08
C PHE A 274 8.38 -8.66 -9.09
N ASP A 275 7.46 -9.51 -8.63
CA ASP A 275 6.81 -10.47 -9.51
C ASP A 275 5.39 -10.04 -9.95
N ALA A 276 4.72 -10.90 -10.72
CA ALA A 276 3.37 -10.62 -11.22
C ALA A 276 2.30 -10.62 -10.11
N GLU A 277 2.48 -11.39 -9.04
CA GLU A 277 1.56 -11.43 -7.91
C GLU A 277 1.70 -10.15 -7.07
N GLU A 278 2.93 -9.76 -6.75
CA GLU A 278 3.25 -8.50 -6.08
C GLU A 278 2.78 -7.30 -6.92
N ARG A 279 2.94 -7.34 -8.24
CA ARG A 279 2.39 -6.33 -9.14
C ARG A 279 0.89 -6.15 -8.96
N LEU A 280 0.13 -7.24 -8.94
CA LEU A 280 -1.33 -7.19 -8.75
C LEU A 280 -1.68 -6.63 -7.35
N GLN A 281 -0.94 -7.03 -6.31
CA GLN A 281 -1.14 -6.52 -4.97
C GLN A 281 -0.86 -5.01 -4.88
N GLN A 282 0.24 -4.54 -5.48
CA GLN A 282 0.63 -3.13 -5.47
C GLN A 282 -0.24 -2.26 -6.38
N SER A 283 -0.71 -2.75 -7.53
CA SER A 283 -1.64 -2.02 -8.39
C SER A 283 -3.00 -1.82 -7.70
N THR A 284 -3.42 -2.84 -6.97
CA THR A 284 -4.64 -2.80 -6.15
C THR A 284 -4.49 -1.83 -4.97
N LEU A 285 -3.33 -1.82 -4.31
CA LEU A 285 -3.02 -0.88 -3.24
C LEU A 285 -2.91 0.56 -3.75
N PHE A 286 -2.31 0.76 -4.93
CA PHE A 286 -2.27 2.04 -5.62
C PHE A 286 -3.68 2.58 -5.85
N PHE A 287 -4.59 1.77 -6.41
CA PHE A 287 -5.98 2.16 -6.63
C PHE A 287 -6.66 2.60 -5.34
N ARG A 288 -6.57 1.79 -4.27
CA ARG A 288 -7.16 2.15 -2.97
C ARG A 288 -6.58 3.45 -2.43
N THR A 289 -5.26 3.55 -2.39
CA THR A 289 -4.57 4.70 -1.82
C THR A 289 -4.96 5.97 -2.58
N LEU A 290 -4.97 5.92 -3.91
CA LEU A 290 -5.34 7.04 -4.75
C LEU A 290 -6.81 7.45 -4.54
N ARG A 291 -7.72 6.47 -4.47
CA ARG A 291 -9.13 6.72 -4.16
C ARG A 291 -9.28 7.42 -2.80
N ASP A 292 -8.66 6.89 -1.75
CA ASP A 292 -8.77 7.42 -0.40
C ASP A 292 -8.16 8.84 -0.31
N ILE A 293 -7.06 9.12 -1.03
CA ILE A 293 -6.47 10.46 -1.17
C ILE A 293 -7.47 11.42 -1.84
N LEU A 294 -8.04 11.02 -2.98
CA LEU A 294 -8.90 11.89 -3.78
C LEU A 294 -10.28 12.10 -3.14
N GLU A 295 -10.82 11.13 -2.42
CA GLU A 295 -12.04 11.27 -1.61
C GLU A 295 -11.83 12.26 -0.45
N SER A 296 -10.62 12.29 0.11
CA SER A 296 -10.24 13.24 1.17
C SER A 296 -9.90 14.64 0.62
N SER A 297 -9.62 14.77 -0.68
CA SER A 297 -9.23 16.03 -1.30
C SER A 297 -10.44 16.88 -1.71
N ARG A 298 -10.60 18.03 -1.05
CA ARG A 298 -11.67 18.99 -1.39
C ARG A 298 -11.48 19.62 -2.78
N GLU A 299 -10.23 19.90 -3.15
CA GLU A 299 -9.86 20.58 -4.40
C GLU A 299 -10.10 19.70 -5.64
N CYS A 300 -9.93 18.39 -5.53
CA CYS A 300 -10.10 17.47 -6.67
C CYS A 300 -11.53 16.93 -6.79
N ARG A 301 -12.37 17.14 -5.77
CA ARG A 301 -13.70 16.54 -5.70
C ARG A 301 -14.56 16.93 -6.90
N GLY A 302 -15.16 15.93 -7.55
CA GLY A 302 -16.05 16.14 -8.68
C GLY A 302 -15.35 16.37 -10.03
N ARG A 303 -14.01 16.45 -10.08
CA ARG A 303 -13.24 16.72 -11.30
C ARG A 303 -12.52 15.51 -11.89
N TYR A 304 -12.63 14.36 -11.23
CA TYR A 304 -12.04 13.10 -11.69
C TYR A 304 -13.07 11.97 -11.64
N ARG A 305 -12.76 10.89 -12.36
CA ARG A 305 -13.45 9.60 -12.24
C ARG A 305 -12.44 8.47 -12.38
N LEU A 306 -12.27 7.67 -11.32
CA LEU A 306 -11.43 6.48 -11.37
C LEU A 306 -12.22 5.32 -11.99
N ILE A 307 -11.62 4.64 -12.98
CA ILE A 307 -12.21 3.49 -13.67
C ILE A 307 -11.26 2.30 -13.49
N LEU A 308 -11.66 1.36 -12.65
CA LEU A 308 -10.90 0.13 -12.40
C LEU A 308 -11.22 -0.90 -13.49
N LEU A 309 -10.18 -1.45 -14.14
CA LEU A 309 -10.30 -2.51 -15.16
C LEU A 309 -9.72 -3.81 -14.61
N ASP A 310 -10.57 -4.85 -14.54
CA ASP A 310 -10.22 -6.17 -14.03
C ASP A 310 -10.32 -7.20 -15.17
N GLY A 311 -9.17 -7.57 -15.74
CA GLY A 311 -9.04 -8.63 -16.77
C GLY A 311 -8.38 -8.20 -18.09
N PRO A 312 -7.60 -9.08 -18.75
CA PRO A 312 -7.08 -8.84 -20.10
C PRO A 312 -8.21 -8.92 -21.12
N GLY A 313 -8.33 -7.92 -21.99
CA GLY A 313 -9.24 -7.97 -23.14
C GLY A 313 -10.72 -7.90 -22.81
N THR A 314 -11.13 -7.29 -21.69
CA THR A 314 -12.54 -6.91 -21.55
C THR A 314 -12.79 -5.64 -22.37
N PRO A 315 -13.74 -5.63 -23.35
CA PRO A 315 -14.18 -4.42 -24.06
C PRO A 315 -15.04 -3.51 -23.14
N PHE A 316 -14.58 -3.34 -21.89
CA PHE A 316 -15.37 -2.92 -20.73
C PHE A 316 -15.32 -1.42 -20.48
N ALA A 317 -14.29 -0.73 -21.01
CA ALA A 317 -14.11 0.71 -20.84
C ALA A 317 -15.37 1.47 -21.27
N LEU A 318 -15.96 1.06 -22.40
CA LEU A 318 -17.23 1.58 -22.91
C LEU A 318 -18.41 1.44 -21.96
N SER A 319 -18.65 0.26 -21.37
CA SER A 319 -19.83 0.02 -20.53
C SER A 319 -19.81 0.79 -19.20
N GLN A 320 -18.62 1.13 -18.69
CA GLN A 320 -18.48 1.98 -17.50
C GLN A 320 -18.42 3.48 -17.85
N LEU A 321 -17.83 3.84 -18.99
CA LEU A 321 -17.94 5.18 -19.55
C LEU A 321 -19.41 5.50 -19.94
N GLN A 322 -20.23 4.51 -20.31
CA GLN A 322 -21.69 4.66 -20.49
C GLN A 322 -22.43 5.13 -19.23
N GLY A 323 -21.81 5.03 -18.04
CA GLY A 323 -22.30 5.73 -16.84
C GLY A 323 -22.35 7.26 -16.97
N LEU A 324 -21.70 7.84 -18.00
CA LEU A 324 -21.88 9.24 -18.41
C LEU A 324 -23.35 9.58 -18.69
N ARG A 325 -24.15 8.63 -19.21
CA ARG A 325 -25.60 8.81 -19.45
C ARG A 325 -26.44 9.02 -18.19
N ARG A 326 -25.98 8.62 -17.00
CA ARG A 326 -26.75 8.78 -15.75
C ARG A 326 -26.62 10.17 -15.14
N VAL A 327 -25.67 10.98 -15.60
CA VAL A 327 -25.47 12.36 -15.13
C VAL A 327 -26.01 13.36 -16.16
N GLU A 328 -26.15 12.96 -17.42
CA GLU A 328 -26.73 13.76 -18.52
C GLU A 328 -28.29 13.73 -18.57
N LYS A 329 -28.95 13.10 -17.59
CA LYS A 329 -30.41 13.14 -17.40
C LYS A 329 -30.74 13.76 -16.05
#